data_AF-A0A9E3XIV7-F1
#
_entry.id   AF-A0A9E3XIV7-F1
#
_cell.length_a   1.000
_cell.length_b   1.000
_cell.length_c   1.000
_cell.angle_alpha   90.00
_cell.angle_beta   90.00
_cell.angle_gamma   90.00
#
_symmetry.space_group_name_H-M   'P 1'
#
loop_
_entity.id
_entity.type
_entity.pdbx_description
1 polymer ?
#
loop_
_entity_poly.entity_id
_entity_poly.type
_entity_poly.pdbx_seq_one_letter_code
_entity_poly.pdbx_strand_id
1 'polypeptide(L)' 'MKKIIRTDKAPLPVGPYNQAVVINGLVFTAGQIAIDPATNQLLPGDVEAQTRLVMENLRALLNAAGASLERVIKTT' A
#
# COMPACT_ATOMS: atom_id res chain seq x y z
N MET A 1 20.88 -4.09 4.32
CA MET A 1 20.68 -3.18 3.17
C MET A 1 19.19 -2.86 3.08
N LYS A 2 18.81 -1.60 2.81
CA LYS A 2 17.39 -1.25 2.61
C LYS A 2 16.96 -1.65 1.19
N LYS A 3 15.75 -2.17 1.03
CA LYS A 3 15.14 -2.46 -0.28
C LYS A 3 13.91 -1.59 -0.45
N ILE A 4 13.84 -0.85 -1.56
CA ILE A 4 12.67 -0.05 -1.93
C ILE A 4 11.68 -0.95 -2.66
N ILE A 5 10.42 -0.88 -2.28
CA ILE A 5 9.33 -1.61 -2.92
C ILE A 5 8.51 -0.65 -3.77
N ARG A 6 8.26 -1.05 -5.01
CA ARG A 6 7.43 -0.32 -5.97
C ARG A 6 6.53 -1.30 -6.71
N THR A 7 5.26 -0.95 -6.89
CA THR A 7 4.28 -1.71 -7.67
C THR A 7 3.27 -0.75 -8.30
N ASP A 8 2.81 -1.11 -9.50
CA ASP A 8 1.70 -0.51 -10.23
C ASP A 8 0.32 -0.98 -9.72
N LYS A 9 0.26 -1.96 -8.81
CA LYS A 9 -0.99 -2.48 -8.23
C LYS A 9 -1.42 -1.76 -6.95
N ALA A 10 -0.74 -0.68 -6.59
CA ALA A 10 -1.09 0.21 -5.49
C ALA A 10 -0.77 1.66 -5.93
N PRO A 11 -1.42 2.68 -5.33
CA PRO A 11 -1.23 4.08 -5.73
C PRO A 11 0.24 4.49 -5.75
N LEU A 12 0.66 5.14 -6.84
CA LEU A 12 2.01 5.65 -6.96
C LEU A 12 2.22 6.87 -6.05
N PRO A 13 3.42 7.04 -5.46
CA PRO A 13 3.73 8.22 -4.67
C PRO A 13 3.66 9.50 -5.52
N VAL A 14 2.92 10.50 -5.03
CA VAL A 14 2.89 11.84 -5.64
C VAL A 14 4.02 12.73 -5.13
N GLY A 15 4.53 12.44 -3.92
CA GLY A 15 5.60 13.18 -3.25
C GLY A 15 6.89 12.38 -3.09
N PRO A 16 7.91 12.94 -2.40
CA PRO A 16 9.23 12.32 -2.24
C PRO A 16 9.23 11.22 -1.17
N TYR A 17 8.46 10.15 -1.40
CA TYR A 17 8.40 8.96 -0.53
C TYR A 17 8.32 7.67 -1.36
N ASN A 18 8.53 6.53 -0.70
CA ASN A 18 8.41 5.20 -1.30
C ASN A 18 7.11 4.53 -0.85
N GLN A 19 6.51 3.68 -1.69
CA GLN A 19 5.29 2.95 -1.30
C GLN A 19 5.57 2.04 -0.08
N ALA A 20 6.68 1.30 -0.11
CA ALA A 20 7.19 0.63 1.08
C ALA A 20 8.72 0.50 1.06
N VAL A 21 9.30 0.27 2.24
CA VAL A 21 10.72 -0.02 2.43
C VAL A 21 10.85 -1.28 3.27
N VAL A 22 11.70 -2.21 2.82
CA VAL A 22 12.08 -3.39 3.58
C VAL A 22 13.46 -3.17 4.19
N ILE A 23 13.56 -3.35 5.50
CA ILE A 23 14.83 -3.27 6.24
C ILE A 23 14.80 -4.24 7.42
N ASN A 24 15.87 -5.03 7.57
CA ASN A 24 16.04 -5.98 8.67
C ASN A 24 14.84 -6.94 8.86
N GLY A 25 14.24 -7.40 7.76
CA GLY A 25 13.10 -8.31 7.78
C GLY A 25 11.74 -7.66 8.06
N LEU A 26 11.69 -6.35 8.31
CA LEU A 26 10.45 -5.60 8.51
C LEU A 26 10.04 -4.88 7.23
N VAL A 27 8.73 -4.78 7.02
CA VAL A 27 8.12 -3.99 5.94
C VAL A 27 7.48 -2.75 6.54
N PHE A 28 7.97 -1.58 6.14
CA PHE A 28 7.35 -0.30 6.47
C PHE A 28 6.60 0.20 5.24
N THR A 29 5.27 0.26 5.32
CA THR A 29 4.42 0.80 4.26
C THR A 29 4.16 2.29 4.48
N ALA A 30 4.05 3.05 3.39
CA ALA A 30 3.38 4.33 3.42
C ALA A 30 1.87 4.12 3.62
N GLY A 31 1.19 5.15 4.14
CA GLY A 31 -0.26 5.14 4.26
C GLY A 31 -0.93 4.85 2.91
N GLN A 32 -1.93 3.96 2.93
CA GLN A 32 -2.72 3.64 1.75
C GLN A 32 -4.01 4.45 1.78
N ILE A 33 -4.43 4.90 0.59
CA ILE A 33 -5.64 5.71 0.38
C ILE A 33 -6.52 5.05 -0.69
N ALA A 34 -7.78 5.44 -0.74
CA ALA A 34 -8.77 4.89 -1.67
C ALA A 34 -8.61 5.42 -3.11
N ILE A 35 -7.37 5.51 -3.61
CA ILE A 35 -7.10 5.79 -5.01
C ILE A 35 -7.05 4.46 -5.76
N ASP A 36 -7.77 4.37 -6.88
CA ASP A 36 -7.66 3.25 -7.79
C ASP A 36 -6.34 3.39 -8.58
N PRO A 37 -5.40 2.44 -8.47
CA PRO A 37 -4.11 2.54 -9.15
C PRO A 37 -4.21 2.50 -10.69
N ALA A 38 -5.30 1.97 -11.26
CA ALA A 38 -5.51 1.93 -12.71
C ALA A 38 -5.95 3.28 -13.28
N THR A 39 -6.80 4.00 -12.54
CA THR A 39 -7.36 5.29 -12.98
C THR A 39 -6.65 6.50 -12.37
N ASN A 40 -5.90 6.29 -11.28
CA ASN A 40 -5.30 7.31 -10.45
C ASN A 40 -6.32 8.33 -9.90
N GLN A 41 -7.56 7.89 -9.68
CA GLN A 41 -8.64 8.69 -9.11
C GLN A 41 -9.07 8.15 -7.75
N LEU A 42 -9.54 9.05 -6.88
CA LEU A 42 -10.19 8.68 -5.63
C LEU A 42 -11.48 7.92 -5.95
N LEU A 43 -11.68 6.76 -5.33
CA LEU A 43 -12.89 5.97 -5.48
C LEU A 43 -14.09 6.76 -4.93
N PRO A 44 -15.13 7.01 -5.76
CA PRO A 44 -16.36 7.59 -5.28
C PRO A 44 -17.12 6.57 -4.42
N GLY A 45 -17.80 7.03 -3.38
CA GLY A 45 -18.61 6.17 -2.52
C GLY A 45 -18.47 6.49 -1.04
N ASP A 46 -19.00 5.59 -0.22
CA ASP A 46 -18.98 5.70 1.23
C ASP A 46 -17.68 5.17 1.86
N VAL A 47 -17.64 5.20 3.19
CA VAL A 47 -16.51 4.74 3.98
C VAL A 47 -16.23 3.25 3.78
N GLU A 48 -17.24 2.42 3.56
CA GLU A 48 -17.06 0.98 3.38
C GLU A 48 -16.35 0.68 2.05
N ALA A 49 -16.81 1.32 0.97
CA ALA A 49 -16.19 1.20 -0.35
C ALA A 49 -14.73 1.66 -0.33
N GLN A 50 -14.46 2.82 0.27
CA GLN A 50 -13.10 3.36 0.35
C GLN A 50 -12.20 2.51 1.25
N THR A 51 -12.70 2.04 2.39
CA THR A 51 -11.94 1.15 3.29
C THR A 51 -11.55 -0.15 2.60
N ARG A 52 -12.47 -0.76 1.83
CA ARG A 52 -12.17 -1.96 1.05
C ARG A 52 -11.01 -1.71 0.08
N LEU A 53 -11.06 -0.62 -0.68
CA LEU A 53 -9.98 -0.31 -1.63
C LEU A 53 -8.64 -0.01 -0.93
N VAL A 54 -8.65 0.70 0.20
CA VAL A 54 -7.43 0.91 1.02
C VAL A 54 -6.80 -0.43 1.40
N MET A 55 -7.61 -1.40 1.84
CA MET A 55 -7.14 -2.73 2.22
C MET A 55 -6.64 -3.53 1.01
N GLU A 56 -7.26 -3.39 -0.16
CA GLU A 56 -6.80 -4.01 -1.41
C GLU A 56 -5.45 -3.45 -1.89
N ASN A 57 -5.29 -2.14 -1.84
CA ASN A 57 -4.03 -1.45 -2.12
C ASN A 57 -2.92 -1.90 -1.16
N LEU A 58 -3.22 -1.98 0.14
CA LEU A 58 -2.27 -2.47 1.14
C LEU A 58 -1.86 -3.93 0.88
N ARG A 59 -2.83 -4.80 0.56
CA ARG A 59 -2.56 -6.20 0.22
C ARG A 59 -1.65 -6.31 -1.00
N ALA A 60 -1.93 -5.54 -2.06
CA ALA A 60 -1.09 -5.53 -3.26
C ALA A 60 0.35 -5.09 -2.96
N LEU A 61 0.52 -4.04 -2.14
CA LEU A 61 1.82 -3.55 -1.73
C LEU A 61 2.60 -4.55 -0.86
N LEU A 62 1.93 -5.20 0.10
CA LEU A 62 2.55 -6.23 0.94
C LEU A 62 2.98 -7.44 0.09
N ASN A 63 2.15 -7.86 -0.85
CA ASN A 63 2.50 -8.94 -1.79
C ASN A 63 3.74 -8.57 -2.62
N ALA A 64 3.82 -7.33 -3.12
CA ALA A 64 5.01 -6.84 -3.83
C ALA A 64 6.28 -6.78 -2.94
N ALA A 65 6.11 -6.64 -1.63
CA ALA A 65 7.19 -6.73 -0.65
C ALA A 65 7.59 -8.17 -0.28
N GLY A 66 6.86 -9.19 -0.76
CA GLY A 66 7.03 -10.58 -0.35
C GLY A 66 6.44 -10.91 1.03
N ALA A 67 5.46 -10.12 1.47
CA ALA A 67 4.72 -10.28 2.72
C ALA A 67 3.22 -10.45 2.43
N SER A 68 2.40 -10.45 3.48
CA SER A 68 0.95 -10.60 3.37
C SER A 68 0.25 -9.94 4.58
N LEU A 69 -1.08 -9.83 4.53
CA LEU A 69 -1.87 -9.21 5.61
C LEU A 69 -1.75 -9.98 6.93
N GLU A 70 -1.55 -11.30 6.87
CA GLU A 70 -1.40 -12.18 8.05
C GLU A 70 -0.11 -11.91 8.83
N ARG A 71 0.85 -11.20 8.22
CA ARG A 71 2.13 -10.83 8.86
C ARG A 71 2.13 -9.41 9.42
N VAL A 72 1.00 -8.70 9.35
CA VAL A 72 0.88 -7.34 9.88
C VAL A 72 0.86 -7.39 11.41
N ILE A 73 1.77 -6.65 12.03
CA ILE A 73 1.89 -6.56 13.49
C ILE A 73 1.36 -5.24 14.08
N LYS A 74 1.10 -4.23 13.23
CA LYS A 74 0.65 -2.89 13.62
C LYS A 74 -0.02 -2.16 12.46
N THR A 75 -1.10 -1.43 12.74
CA THR A 75 -1.75 -0.44 11.85
C THR A 75 -2.00 0.87 12.60
N THR A 76 -2.12 1.99 11.90
CA THR A 76 -2.45 3.32 12.47
C THR A 76 -3.63 3.90 11.71
#